data_AF-A0A3B9TTU4-F1
#
_entry.id   AF-A0A3B9TTU4-F1
#
_cell.length_a   1.000
_cell.length_b   1.000
_cell.length_c   1.000
_cell.angle_alpha   90.00
_cell.angle_beta   90.00
_cell.angle_gamma   90.00
#
_symmetry.space_group_name_H-M   'P 1'
#
loop_
_entity.id
_entity.type
_entity.pdbx_description
1 polymer ?
#
loop_
_entity_poly.entity_id
_entity_poly.type
_entity_poly.pdbx_seq_one_letter_code
_entity_poly.pdbx_strand_id
1 'polypeptide(L)'
;MFAPLHGRGYDGSARLAVGATFVLLALAGCGGNPQAPVTLTQQAASPVSGDVSQASGSAASAQDDPDRAPVIGATHDTVTTAGHYLAARQALYFNDVGQSADFFLRTLEDDASNVALLRQAFLTQYYYGDIEQAAALGRQLEGLNVVVPLGGEPATALALRNADWPASIVLADRIAEDGQALAMAGVIRGWSLVAAGQGDAGISALLEAGRMSIDVNSGMPPFFRLHAALMAERLGLVNEALQRVTGLEADSLPSHVALDLAAFYARQQKWDIVDRLIDTQLSRQFNQTDVRAALEQGARELPAIQQHIAAAVVALALSDNKNSGQSLAARLRFALFVDDDHHFARLLLAQQLSDYGQ
;
A
#
# COMPACT_ATOMS: atom_id res chain seq x y z
N MET A 1 -36.33 59.08 51.37
CA MET A 1 -37.54 59.59 50.71
C MET A 1 -37.79 58.71 49.48
N PHE A 2 -38.86 57.92 49.54
CA PHE A 2 -39.64 57.28 48.47
C PHE A 2 -38.96 56.77 47.17
N ALA A 3 -39.11 55.46 46.95
CA ALA A 3 -39.26 54.81 45.62
C ALA A 3 -40.61 55.27 44.96
N PRO A 4 -40.97 54.95 43.69
CA PRO A 4 -41.04 53.57 43.17
C PRO A 4 -40.88 53.30 41.64
N LEU A 5 -40.56 52.03 41.34
CA LEU A 5 -41.14 51.06 40.39
C LEU A 5 -41.82 51.54 39.08
N HIS A 6 -41.53 50.83 37.98
CA HIS A 6 -42.43 50.10 37.03
C HIS A 6 -41.51 49.41 35.98
N GLY A 7 -41.63 48.16 35.55
CA GLY A 7 -42.56 47.07 35.82
C GLY A 7 -42.34 45.92 34.81
N ARG A 8 -42.85 44.75 35.19
CA ARG A 8 -43.12 43.51 34.42
C ARG A 8 -41.97 42.55 34.07
N GLY A 9 -41.93 41.47 34.84
CA GLY A 9 -41.56 40.14 34.33
C GLY A 9 -42.75 39.41 33.70
N TYR A 10 -42.45 38.28 33.07
CA TYR A 10 -43.35 37.13 32.91
C TYR A 10 -42.50 35.85 32.84
N ASP A 11 -42.68 35.00 33.84
CA ASP A 11 -42.47 33.55 33.77
C ASP A 11 -43.52 32.92 32.84
N GLY A 12 -43.17 31.82 32.17
CA GLY A 12 -44.12 31.12 31.32
C GLY A 12 -43.53 29.92 30.58
N SER A 13 -43.29 28.85 31.33
CA SER A 13 -43.12 27.47 30.84
C SER A 13 -44.18 27.06 29.81
N ALA A 14 -43.77 26.55 28.65
CA ALA A 14 -44.63 25.78 27.75
C ALA A 14 -43.86 24.65 27.07
N ARG A 15 -44.27 23.45 27.49
CA ARG A 15 -44.11 22.10 26.94
C ARG A 15 -43.97 22.06 25.42
N LEU A 16 -42.97 21.33 24.93
CA LEU A 16 -43.00 20.70 23.62
C LEU A 16 -42.68 19.22 23.79
N ALA A 17 -43.74 18.43 23.64
CA ALA A 17 -43.70 16.99 23.48
C ALA A 17 -43.32 16.67 22.03
N VAL A 18 -42.28 15.88 21.82
CA VAL A 18 -42.12 15.06 20.63
C VAL A 18 -41.59 13.71 21.08
N GLY A 19 -42.41 12.69 20.87
CA GLY A 19 -42.11 11.32 21.20
C GLY A 19 -41.13 10.70 20.22
N ALA A 20 -40.34 9.77 20.73
CA ALA A 20 -39.82 8.66 19.96
C ALA A 20 -39.82 7.44 20.88
N THR A 21 -40.64 6.48 20.48
CA THR A 21 -40.97 5.24 21.17
C THR A 21 -39.75 4.35 21.30
N PHE A 22 -39.35 4.05 22.54
CA PHE A 22 -38.43 2.96 22.87
C PHE A 22 -39.20 1.64 22.78
N VAL A 23 -38.88 0.81 21.80
CA VAL A 23 -39.28 -0.61 21.80
C VAL A 23 -38.08 -1.42 22.29
N LEU A 24 -38.16 -1.84 23.55
CA LEU A 24 -37.43 -3.00 24.05
C LEU A 24 -38.08 -4.26 23.47
N LEU A 25 -37.30 -5.09 22.78
CA LEU A 25 -37.60 -6.51 22.68
C LEU A 25 -36.34 -7.30 23.03
N ALA A 26 -36.38 -7.94 24.20
CA ALA A 26 -35.47 -8.99 24.59
C ALA A 26 -36.01 -10.32 24.08
N LEU A 27 -35.18 -11.10 23.39
CA LEU A 27 -35.31 -12.55 23.36
C LEU A 27 -33.91 -13.17 23.48
N ALA A 28 -33.76 -13.96 24.54
CA ALA A 28 -32.66 -14.87 24.76
C ALA A 28 -32.75 -16.06 23.80
N GLY A 29 -31.61 -16.65 23.44
CA GLY A 29 -31.59 -17.89 22.67
C GLY A 29 -30.20 -18.37 22.27
N CYS A 30 -29.49 -18.96 23.23
CA CYS A 30 -28.53 -20.07 23.14
C CYS A 30 -27.63 -20.26 21.89
N GLY A 31 -26.32 -20.28 22.15
CA GLY A 31 -25.48 -21.42 21.77
C GLY A 31 -24.35 -21.16 20.77
N GLY A 32 -23.12 -21.47 21.17
CA GLY A 32 -22.02 -21.84 20.26
C GLY A 32 -20.77 -20.96 20.30
N ASN A 33 -19.77 -21.38 21.08
CA ASN A 33 -18.39 -20.88 21.06
C ASN A 33 -17.56 -21.61 19.95
N PRO A 34 -16.24 -21.38 19.83
CA PRO A 34 -15.55 -20.60 18.80
C PRO A 34 -14.99 -21.43 17.62
N GLN A 35 -14.70 -20.75 16.50
CA GLN A 35 -14.06 -21.32 15.31
C GLN A 35 -12.54 -21.50 15.50
N ALA A 36 -12.07 -22.70 15.20
CA ALA A 36 -10.75 -23.04 14.67
C ALA A 36 -10.89 -24.35 13.85
N PRO A 37 -9.87 -24.73 13.06
CA PRO A 37 -9.51 -24.26 11.73
C PRO A 37 -10.16 -25.11 10.61
N VAL A 38 -10.29 -24.56 9.40
CA VAL A 38 -10.83 -25.28 8.23
C VAL A 38 -9.74 -26.17 7.62
N THR A 39 -9.90 -27.48 7.76
CA THR A 39 -9.14 -28.51 7.05
C THR A 39 -9.65 -28.63 5.61
N LEU A 40 -8.79 -28.44 4.62
CA LEU A 40 -9.08 -28.72 3.20
C LEU A 40 -9.15 -30.23 2.97
N THR A 41 -10.35 -30.77 2.80
CA THR A 41 -10.56 -32.09 2.19
C THR A 41 -10.94 -31.94 0.73
N GLN A 42 -10.15 -32.57 -0.14
CA GLN A 42 -10.44 -32.80 -1.56
C GLN A 42 -11.83 -33.44 -1.72
N GLN A 43 -12.67 -32.83 -2.55
CA GLN A 43 -13.86 -33.47 -3.08
C GLN A 43 -13.76 -33.54 -4.61
N ALA A 44 -13.69 -34.79 -5.09
CA ALA A 44 -13.74 -35.15 -6.49
C ALA A 44 -15.08 -34.71 -7.11
N ALA A 45 -15.00 -34.01 -8.25
CA ALA A 45 -16.16 -33.66 -9.04
C ALA A 45 -16.47 -34.79 -10.04
N SER A 46 -17.70 -35.32 -9.96
CA SER A 46 -18.32 -36.14 -11.01
C SER A 46 -18.96 -35.23 -12.09
N PRO A 47 -19.13 -35.72 -13.33
CA PRO A 47 -19.24 -34.86 -14.51
C PRO A 47 -20.66 -34.37 -14.79
N VAL A 48 -20.77 -33.12 -15.22
CA VAL A 48 -21.96 -32.58 -15.88
C VAL A 48 -21.81 -32.80 -17.38
N SER A 49 -22.71 -33.59 -17.95
CA SER A 49 -22.88 -33.74 -19.39
C SER A 49 -23.46 -32.46 -19.98
N GLY A 50 -22.75 -31.86 -20.93
CA GLY A 50 -23.22 -30.77 -21.77
C GLY A 50 -22.65 -30.95 -23.19
N ASP A 51 -23.55 -31.08 -24.17
CA ASP A 51 -23.26 -31.27 -25.59
C ASP A 51 -22.32 -30.21 -26.15
N VAL A 52 -21.27 -30.65 -26.86
CA VAL A 52 -20.44 -29.79 -27.71
C VAL A 52 -20.76 -30.14 -29.16
N SER A 53 -21.41 -29.19 -29.85
CA SER A 53 -21.66 -29.26 -31.28
C SER A 53 -20.35 -29.34 -32.06
N GLN A 54 -20.28 -30.34 -32.95
CA GLN A 54 -19.14 -30.61 -33.83
C GLN A 54 -18.92 -29.46 -34.83
N ALA A 55 -17.71 -28.91 -34.84
CA ALA A 55 -17.19 -28.15 -35.96
C ALA A 55 -16.59 -29.13 -36.98
N SER A 56 -17.17 -29.13 -38.18
CA SER A 56 -16.80 -30.01 -39.30
C SER A 56 -15.42 -29.64 -39.88
N GLY A 57 -14.41 -30.45 -39.59
CA GLY A 57 -13.14 -30.48 -40.32
C GLY A 57 -13.05 -31.77 -41.14
N SER A 58 -13.00 -31.66 -42.47
CA SER A 58 -12.88 -32.80 -43.38
C SER A 58 -11.54 -33.49 -43.22
N ALA A 59 -11.53 -34.74 -42.72
CA ALA A 59 -10.38 -35.62 -42.78
C ALA A 59 -10.53 -36.56 -43.99
N ALA A 60 -9.68 -36.36 -44.99
CA ALA A 60 -9.48 -37.32 -46.06
C ALA A 60 -8.80 -38.58 -45.47
N SER A 61 -9.37 -39.74 -45.76
CA SER A 61 -8.89 -41.05 -45.30
C SER A 61 -7.54 -41.40 -45.94
N ALA A 62 -6.49 -41.48 -45.12
CA ALA A 62 -5.27 -42.20 -45.42
C ALA A 62 -5.24 -43.49 -44.56
N GLN A 63 -4.98 -44.62 -45.22
CA GLN A 63 -4.97 -45.96 -44.63
C GLN A 63 -3.94 -46.10 -43.50
N ASP A 64 -4.38 -46.73 -42.43
CA ASP A 64 -3.61 -47.05 -41.22
C ASP A 64 -2.73 -48.29 -41.47
N ASP A 65 -1.43 -48.17 -41.24
CA ASP A 65 -0.45 -49.25 -41.32
C ASP A 65 -0.17 -49.77 -39.89
N PRO A 66 -0.50 -51.02 -39.55
CA PRO A 66 -0.63 -51.48 -38.16
C PRO A 66 0.71 -51.71 -37.42
N ASP A 67 1.86 -51.44 -38.03
CA ASP A 67 3.18 -51.66 -37.41
C ASP A 67 3.92 -50.36 -37.02
N ARG A 68 3.25 -49.20 -37.09
CA ARG A 68 3.84 -47.95 -36.60
C ARG A 68 3.47 -47.73 -35.13
N ALA A 69 4.34 -48.18 -34.23
CA ALA A 69 4.28 -47.78 -32.83
C ALA A 69 4.16 -46.24 -32.76
N PRO A 70 3.25 -45.67 -31.94
CA PRO A 70 3.13 -44.23 -31.83
C PRO A 70 4.47 -43.72 -31.32
N VAL A 71 5.13 -42.91 -32.15
CA VAL A 71 6.32 -42.18 -31.72
C VAL A 71 5.83 -41.18 -30.69
N ILE A 72 5.87 -41.56 -29.41
CA ILE A 72 5.79 -40.62 -28.29
C ILE A 72 7.12 -39.87 -28.27
N GLY A 73 7.20 -38.94 -29.20
CA GLY A 73 8.32 -38.07 -29.48
C GLY A 73 7.83 -36.82 -30.19
N ALA A 74 6.60 -36.37 -29.86
CA ALA A 74 6.29 -34.98 -30.06
C ALA A 74 7.26 -34.22 -29.16
N THR A 75 8.23 -33.56 -29.76
CA THR A 75 8.88 -32.41 -29.13
C THR A 75 7.75 -31.51 -28.68
N HIS A 76 7.38 -31.56 -27.40
CA HIS A 76 6.43 -30.62 -26.85
C HIS A 76 7.05 -29.26 -27.05
N ASP A 77 6.47 -28.47 -27.96
CA ASP A 77 6.92 -27.12 -28.17
C ASP A 77 6.60 -26.35 -26.89
N THR A 78 7.61 -26.19 -26.05
CA THR A 78 7.50 -25.40 -24.82
C THR A 78 7.30 -23.92 -25.13
N VAL A 79 7.47 -23.52 -26.40
CA VAL A 79 7.23 -22.17 -26.94
C VAL A 79 5.79 -22.03 -27.45
N THR A 80 4.82 -22.50 -26.67
CA THR A 80 3.40 -22.27 -26.93
C THR A 80 2.84 -21.31 -25.88
N THR A 81 1.73 -20.61 -26.18
CA THR A 81 1.02 -19.75 -25.22
C THR A 81 0.71 -20.48 -23.91
N ALA A 82 0.22 -21.71 -24.01
CA ALA A 82 -0.06 -22.56 -22.86
C ALA A 82 1.23 -22.97 -22.11
N GLY A 83 2.31 -23.23 -22.84
CA GLY A 83 3.65 -23.46 -22.27
C GLY A 83 4.16 -22.26 -21.49
N HIS A 84 4.10 -21.05 -22.07
CA HIS A 84 4.46 -19.80 -21.39
C HIS A 84 3.59 -19.56 -20.16
N TYR A 85 2.27 -19.76 -20.24
CA TYR A 85 1.39 -19.59 -19.08
C TYR A 85 1.75 -20.54 -17.92
N LEU A 86 1.99 -21.82 -18.22
CA LEU A 86 2.38 -22.80 -17.20
C LEU A 86 3.77 -22.50 -16.65
N ALA A 87 4.72 -22.10 -17.49
CA ALA A 87 6.05 -21.66 -17.07
C ALA A 87 5.98 -20.43 -16.16
N ALA A 88 5.13 -19.45 -16.48
CA ALA A 88 4.89 -18.27 -15.64
C ALA A 88 4.40 -18.67 -14.25
N ARG A 89 3.38 -19.53 -14.18
CA ARG A 89 2.84 -20.03 -12.91
C ARG A 89 3.86 -20.84 -12.12
N GLN A 90 4.67 -21.66 -12.80
CA GLN A 90 5.71 -22.44 -12.15
C GLN A 90 6.81 -21.55 -11.58
N ALA A 91 7.24 -20.53 -12.32
CA ALA A 91 8.20 -19.53 -11.87
C ALA A 91 7.65 -18.79 -10.64
N LEU A 92 6.40 -18.31 -10.70
CA LEU A 92 5.75 -17.64 -9.58
C LEU A 92 5.62 -18.55 -8.34
N TYR A 93 5.34 -19.83 -8.53
CA TYR A 93 5.29 -20.82 -7.45
C TYR A 93 6.64 -20.97 -6.74
N PHE A 94 7.74 -20.89 -7.48
CA PHE A 94 9.10 -20.87 -6.93
C PHE A 94 9.58 -19.47 -6.51
N ASN A 95 8.69 -18.47 -6.50
CA ASN A 95 9.01 -17.07 -6.30
C ASN A 95 10.02 -16.48 -7.30
N ASP A 96 10.26 -17.09 -8.46
CA ASP A 96 11.01 -16.45 -9.54
C ASP A 96 10.11 -15.43 -10.24
N VAL A 97 9.95 -14.27 -9.59
CA VAL A 97 9.03 -13.22 -10.04
C VAL A 97 9.48 -12.63 -11.38
N GLY A 98 10.80 -12.53 -11.61
CA GLY A 98 11.35 -12.03 -12.87
C GLY A 98 10.99 -12.92 -14.06
N GLN A 99 11.29 -14.22 -13.98
CA GLN A 99 10.90 -15.15 -15.05
C GLN A 99 9.39 -15.24 -15.19
N SER A 100 8.65 -15.21 -14.08
CA SER A 100 7.19 -15.21 -14.14
C SER A 100 6.66 -14.00 -14.91
N ALA A 101 7.20 -12.81 -14.67
CA ALA A 101 6.78 -11.57 -15.30
C ALA A 101 7.03 -11.61 -16.81
N ASP A 102 8.19 -12.12 -17.23
CA ASP A 102 8.54 -12.31 -18.65
C ASP A 102 7.60 -13.30 -19.34
N PHE A 103 7.34 -14.46 -18.73
CA PHE A 103 6.46 -15.47 -19.33
C PHE A 103 5.01 -15.01 -19.42
N PHE A 104 4.49 -14.26 -18.43
CA PHE A 104 3.14 -13.69 -18.54
C PHE A 104 3.04 -12.65 -19.66
N LEU A 105 4.07 -11.83 -19.90
CA LEU A 105 4.10 -10.94 -21.07
C LEU A 105 4.08 -11.72 -22.38
N ARG A 106 4.90 -12.77 -22.51
CA ARG A 106 4.88 -13.62 -23.73
C ARG A 106 3.54 -14.32 -23.94
N THR A 107 2.86 -14.70 -22.86
CA THR A 107 1.50 -15.28 -22.93
C THR A 107 0.49 -14.26 -23.45
N LEU A 108 0.70 -12.97 -23.16
CA LEU A 108 -0.19 -11.88 -23.56
C LEU A 108 -0.05 -11.48 -25.03
N GLU A 109 1.08 -11.81 -25.69
CA GLU A 109 1.32 -11.50 -27.11
C GLU A 109 0.25 -12.09 -28.04
N ASP A 110 -0.29 -13.26 -27.71
CA ASP A 110 -1.30 -13.96 -28.52
C ASP A 110 -2.74 -13.46 -28.30
N ASP A 111 -3.04 -12.96 -27.09
CA ASP A 111 -4.35 -12.37 -26.75
C ASP A 111 -4.18 -11.20 -25.78
N ALA A 112 -3.83 -10.04 -26.34
CA ALA A 112 -3.56 -8.82 -25.58
C ALA A 112 -4.78 -8.27 -24.83
N SER A 113 -5.99 -8.74 -25.14
CA SER A 113 -7.24 -8.26 -24.53
C SER A 113 -7.74 -9.13 -23.38
N ASN A 114 -7.09 -10.27 -23.14
CA ASN A 114 -7.49 -11.22 -22.11
C ASN A 114 -7.31 -10.63 -20.71
N VAL A 115 -8.43 -10.26 -20.08
CA VAL A 115 -8.42 -9.63 -18.74
C VAL A 115 -7.71 -10.47 -17.69
N ALA A 116 -7.84 -11.80 -17.74
CA ALA A 116 -7.20 -12.67 -16.75
C ALA A 116 -5.67 -12.65 -16.91
N LEU A 117 -5.16 -12.69 -18.14
CA LEU A 117 -3.72 -12.60 -18.42
C LEU A 117 -3.18 -11.20 -18.13
N LEU A 118 -3.91 -10.14 -18.51
CA LEU A 118 -3.55 -8.76 -18.19
C LEU A 118 -3.38 -8.54 -16.69
N ARG A 119 -4.28 -9.10 -15.87
CA ARG A 119 -4.16 -9.03 -14.40
C ARG A 119 -2.90 -9.73 -13.89
N GLN A 120 -2.58 -10.91 -14.41
CA GLN A 120 -1.39 -11.66 -13.99
C GLN A 120 -0.09 -10.96 -14.44
N ALA A 121 -0.05 -10.48 -15.68
CA ALA A 121 1.06 -9.69 -16.19
C ALA A 121 1.24 -8.41 -15.37
N PHE A 122 0.16 -7.67 -15.09
CA PHE A 122 0.21 -6.47 -14.25
C PHE A 122 0.83 -6.75 -12.87
N LEU A 123 0.29 -7.73 -12.14
CA LEU A 123 0.73 -8.03 -10.78
C LEU A 123 2.19 -8.49 -10.75
N THR A 124 2.58 -9.37 -11.67
CA THR A 124 3.96 -9.90 -11.70
C THR A 124 4.98 -8.85 -12.13
N GLN A 125 4.63 -7.97 -13.07
CA GLN A 125 5.47 -6.82 -13.43
C GLN A 125 5.65 -5.86 -12.25
N TYR A 126 4.56 -5.58 -11.51
CA TYR A 126 4.67 -4.72 -10.34
C TYR A 126 5.49 -5.37 -9.20
N TYR A 127 5.27 -6.66 -8.94
CA TYR A 127 6.06 -7.41 -7.96
C TYR A 127 7.54 -7.50 -8.36
N TYR A 128 7.86 -7.62 -9.65
CA TYR A 128 9.23 -7.61 -10.15
C TYR A 128 9.90 -6.25 -10.00
N GLY A 129 9.11 -5.17 -10.07
CA GLY A 129 9.58 -3.79 -9.95
C GLY A 129 9.71 -3.06 -11.29
N ASP A 130 9.19 -3.64 -12.37
CA ASP A 130 9.03 -2.91 -13.63
C ASP A 130 7.79 -2.01 -13.52
N ILE A 131 8.00 -0.87 -12.85
CA ILE A 131 6.96 0.12 -12.57
C ILE A 131 6.37 0.69 -13.86
N GLU A 132 7.18 0.85 -14.91
CA GLU A 132 6.74 1.45 -16.17
C GLU A 132 5.80 0.50 -16.92
N GLN A 133 6.20 -0.77 -17.06
CA GLN A 133 5.39 -1.79 -17.69
C GLN A 133 4.13 -2.07 -16.87
N ALA A 134 4.24 -2.13 -15.55
CA ALA A 134 3.08 -2.28 -14.65
C ALA A 134 2.09 -1.12 -14.81
N ALA A 135 2.55 0.12 -14.91
CA ALA A 135 1.68 1.27 -15.14
C ALA A 135 1.00 1.22 -16.52
N ALA A 136 1.70 0.76 -17.56
CA ALA A 136 1.12 0.60 -18.88
C ALA A 136 0.00 -0.46 -18.89
N LEU A 137 0.24 -1.62 -18.28
CA LEU A 137 -0.75 -2.68 -18.12
C LEU A 137 -1.93 -2.25 -17.23
N GLY A 138 -1.66 -1.49 -16.16
CA GLY A 138 -2.66 -0.90 -15.29
C GLY A 138 -3.62 0.01 -16.05
N ARG A 139 -3.10 0.93 -16.87
CA ARG A 139 -3.93 1.78 -17.75
C ARG A 139 -4.77 0.98 -18.74
N GLN A 140 -4.24 -0.12 -19.26
CA GLN A 140 -4.99 -0.99 -20.16
C GLN A 140 -6.17 -1.66 -19.44
N LEU A 141 -5.95 -2.17 -18.23
CA LEU A 141 -7.00 -2.73 -17.37
C LEU A 141 -8.07 -1.67 -17.03
N GLU A 142 -7.66 -0.44 -16.72
CA GLU A 142 -8.57 0.67 -16.47
C GLU A 142 -9.40 1.02 -17.71
N GLY A 143 -8.80 1.02 -18.91
CA GLY A 143 -9.51 1.20 -20.17
C GLY A 143 -10.59 0.13 -20.43
N LEU A 144 -10.44 -1.06 -19.82
CA LEU A 144 -11.42 -2.14 -19.82
C LEU A 144 -12.39 -2.09 -18.63
N ASN A 145 -12.36 -1.00 -17.85
CA ASN A 145 -13.13 -0.81 -16.62
C ASN A 145 -12.89 -1.91 -15.57
N VAL A 146 -11.65 -2.41 -15.51
CA VAL A 146 -11.22 -3.44 -14.57
C VAL A 146 -10.42 -2.80 -13.45
N VAL A 147 -10.95 -2.89 -12.22
CA VAL A 147 -10.22 -2.53 -11.00
C VAL A 147 -9.38 -3.73 -10.56
N VAL A 148 -8.11 -3.48 -10.27
CA VAL A 148 -7.18 -4.47 -9.72
C VAL A 148 -6.59 -3.96 -8.41
N PRO A 149 -6.34 -4.84 -7.43
CA PRO A 149 -5.55 -4.48 -6.25
C PRO A 149 -4.23 -3.85 -6.68
N LEU A 150 -3.78 -2.83 -5.94
CA LEU A 150 -2.54 -2.10 -6.24
C LEU A 150 -2.54 -1.34 -7.59
N GLY A 151 -3.65 -1.31 -8.33
CA GLY A 151 -3.73 -0.80 -9.71
C GLY A 151 -3.25 0.64 -9.90
N GLY A 152 -3.57 1.51 -8.93
CA GLY A 152 -3.17 2.92 -8.95
C GLY A 152 -1.72 3.17 -8.54
N GLU A 153 -1.03 2.21 -7.92
CA GLU A 153 0.29 2.44 -7.32
C GLU A 153 1.38 2.68 -8.40
N PRO A 154 1.54 1.87 -9.46
CA PRO A 154 2.62 2.07 -10.44
C PRO A 154 2.54 3.41 -11.19
N ALA A 155 1.35 3.82 -11.60
CA ALA A 155 1.14 5.11 -12.25
C ALA A 155 1.48 6.28 -11.30
N THR A 156 1.16 6.12 -10.01
CA THR A 156 1.49 7.12 -8.98
C THR A 156 3.00 7.22 -8.79
N ALA A 157 3.73 6.10 -8.75
CA ALA A 157 5.19 6.10 -8.66
C ALA A 157 5.84 6.87 -9.83
N LEU A 158 5.33 6.68 -11.06
CA LEU A 158 5.76 7.44 -12.23
C LEU A 158 5.54 8.95 -12.07
N ALA A 159 4.34 9.36 -11.63
CA ALA A 159 4.03 10.77 -11.43
C ALA A 159 4.95 11.40 -10.37
N LEU A 160 5.17 10.69 -9.26
CA LEU A 160 6.04 11.13 -8.16
C LEU A 160 7.50 11.27 -8.58
N ARG A 161 8.04 10.29 -9.29
CA ARG A 161 9.42 10.34 -9.82
C ARG A 161 9.63 11.54 -10.73
N ASN A 162 8.61 11.88 -11.52
CA ASN A 162 8.63 13.02 -12.44
C ASN A 162 8.22 14.36 -11.78
N ALA A 163 7.94 14.37 -10.47
CA ALA A 163 7.42 15.52 -9.74
C ALA A 163 6.13 16.13 -10.36
N ASP A 164 5.32 15.29 -11.02
CA ASP A 164 4.00 15.68 -11.53
C ASP A 164 2.99 15.67 -10.38
N TRP A 165 3.03 16.72 -9.57
CA TRP A 165 2.18 16.86 -8.38
C TRP A 165 0.69 16.90 -8.70
N PRO A 166 0.22 17.61 -9.75
CA PRO A 166 -1.18 17.54 -10.17
C PRO A 166 -1.64 16.11 -10.49
N ALA A 167 -0.85 15.35 -11.25
CA ALA A 167 -1.17 13.94 -11.53
C ALA A 167 -1.13 13.09 -10.26
N SER A 168 -0.13 13.29 -9.40
CA SER A 168 0.04 12.55 -8.15
C SER A 168 -1.14 12.73 -7.18
N ILE A 169 -1.76 13.91 -7.15
CA ILE A 169 -2.97 14.18 -6.35
C ILE A 169 -4.15 13.35 -6.87
N VAL A 170 -4.39 13.35 -8.19
CA VAL A 170 -5.49 12.59 -8.81
C VAL A 170 -5.27 11.08 -8.66
N LEU A 171 -4.03 10.62 -8.87
CA LEU A 171 -3.69 9.21 -8.76
C LEU A 171 -3.71 8.72 -7.30
N ALA A 172 -3.46 9.59 -6.32
CA ALA A 172 -3.67 9.25 -4.92
C ALA A 172 -5.16 8.98 -4.61
N ASP A 173 -6.09 9.75 -5.18
CA ASP A 173 -7.53 9.49 -5.03
C ASP A 173 -7.90 8.13 -5.67
N ARG A 174 -7.22 7.73 -6.76
CA ARG A 174 -7.38 6.40 -7.37
C ARG A 174 -6.86 5.29 -6.47
N ILE A 175 -5.71 5.47 -5.82
CA ILE A 175 -5.20 4.52 -4.81
C ILE A 175 -6.20 4.38 -3.66
N ALA A 176 -6.85 5.47 -3.24
CA ALA A 176 -7.83 5.46 -2.16
C ALA A 176 -9.09 4.63 -2.45
N GLU A 177 -9.39 4.33 -3.73
CA GLU A 177 -10.45 3.39 -4.08
C GLU A 177 -10.13 1.96 -3.60
N ASP A 178 -8.84 1.62 -3.49
CA ASP A 178 -8.40 0.43 -2.76
C ASP A 178 -8.38 0.74 -1.26
N GLY A 179 -9.38 0.23 -0.54
CA GLY A 179 -9.55 0.47 0.88
C GLY A 179 -8.33 0.09 1.75
N GLN A 180 -7.46 -0.82 1.29
CA GLN A 180 -6.23 -1.16 2.02
C GLN A 180 -5.09 -0.13 1.83
N ALA A 181 -5.22 0.77 0.84
CA ALA A 181 -4.20 1.75 0.51
C ALA A 181 -4.59 3.19 0.91
N LEU A 182 -5.69 3.38 1.66
CA LEU A 182 -6.17 4.69 2.12
C LEU A 182 -5.11 5.51 2.87
N ALA A 183 -4.38 4.87 3.78
CA ALA A 183 -3.29 5.52 4.51
C ALA A 183 -2.19 6.02 3.56
N MET A 184 -1.82 5.19 2.59
CA MET A 184 -0.79 5.50 1.61
C MET A 184 -1.23 6.63 0.68
N ALA A 185 -2.46 6.56 0.16
CA ALA A 185 -3.09 7.60 -0.63
C ALA A 185 -3.09 8.95 0.10
N GLY A 186 -3.48 8.95 1.38
CA GLY A 186 -3.49 10.16 2.20
C GLY A 186 -2.12 10.82 2.35
N VAL A 187 -1.07 10.02 2.55
CA VAL A 187 0.30 10.55 2.66
C VAL A 187 0.78 11.10 1.31
N ILE A 188 0.60 10.35 0.23
CA ILE A 188 0.99 10.78 -1.13
C ILE A 188 0.27 12.08 -1.50
N ARG A 189 -1.04 12.14 -1.28
CA ARG A 189 -1.87 13.31 -1.53
C ARG A 189 -1.43 14.50 -0.69
N GLY A 190 -1.17 14.28 0.60
CA GLY A 190 -0.71 15.32 1.52
C GLY A 190 0.59 15.97 1.06
N TRP A 191 1.60 15.17 0.74
CA TRP A 191 2.90 15.68 0.26
C TRP A 191 2.81 16.32 -1.12
N SER A 192 2.00 15.76 -2.02
CA SER A 192 1.79 16.32 -3.36
C SER A 192 1.10 17.69 -3.29
N LEU A 193 0.15 17.88 -2.37
CA LEU A 193 -0.48 19.17 -2.12
C LEU A 193 0.52 20.19 -1.54
N VAL A 194 1.37 19.79 -0.59
CA VAL A 194 2.46 20.65 -0.09
C VAL A 194 3.38 21.07 -1.24
N ALA A 195 3.76 20.13 -2.11
CA ALA A 195 4.60 20.41 -3.29
C ALA A 195 3.92 21.37 -4.29
N ALA A 196 2.60 21.27 -4.44
CA ALA A 196 1.79 22.14 -5.28
C ALA A 196 1.48 23.52 -4.65
N GLY A 197 2.10 23.86 -3.50
CA GLY A 197 1.90 25.13 -2.80
C GLY A 197 0.63 25.19 -1.94
N GLN A 198 -0.06 24.07 -1.76
CA GLN A 198 -1.30 23.96 -0.97
C GLN A 198 -1.01 23.33 0.41
N GLY A 199 -0.08 23.95 1.16
CA GLY A 199 0.46 23.41 2.42
C GLY A 199 -0.59 23.00 3.46
N ASP A 200 -1.52 23.90 3.78
CA ASP A 200 -2.59 23.64 4.76
C ASP A 200 -3.51 22.49 4.34
N ALA A 201 -3.84 22.43 3.04
CA ALA A 201 -4.64 21.35 2.48
C ALA A 201 -3.89 20.02 2.53
N GLY A 202 -2.57 20.04 2.29
CA GLY A 202 -1.71 18.87 2.38
C GLY A 202 -1.62 18.29 3.79
N ILE A 203 -1.37 19.14 4.78
CA ILE A 203 -1.36 18.74 6.19
C ILE A 203 -2.73 18.20 6.62
N SER A 204 -3.81 18.87 6.20
CA SER A 204 -5.18 18.43 6.52
C SER A 204 -5.51 17.08 5.91
N ALA A 205 -5.12 16.84 4.66
CA ALA A 205 -5.31 15.56 3.98
C ALA A 205 -4.58 14.41 4.68
N LEU A 206 -3.31 14.63 5.06
CA LEU A 206 -2.52 13.66 5.80
C LEU A 206 -3.18 13.31 7.15
N LEU A 207 -3.60 14.31 7.92
CA LEU A 207 -4.20 14.11 9.23
C LEU A 207 -5.60 13.47 9.17
N GLU A 208 -6.34 13.67 8.08
CA GLU A 208 -7.59 12.94 7.84
C GLU A 208 -7.33 11.45 7.62
N ALA A 209 -6.36 11.10 6.78
CA ALA A 209 -5.97 9.71 6.58
C ALA A 209 -5.45 9.05 7.88
N GLY A 210 -4.71 9.81 8.69
CA GLY A 210 -4.30 9.36 10.02
C GLY A 210 -5.48 9.12 10.96
N ARG A 211 -6.54 9.95 10.90
CA ARG A 211 -7.75 9.79 11.72
C ARG A 211 -8.53 8.52 11.35
N MET A 212 -8.57 8.18 10.07
CA MET A 212 -9.16 6.92 9.59
C MET A 212 -8.36 5.68 10.04
N SER A 213 -7.11 5.87 10.47
CA SER A 213 -6.22 4.82 10.96
C SER A 213 -6.18 4.75 12.50
N ILE A 214 -7.08 5.43 13.21
CA ILE A 214 -7.13 5.42 14.68
C ILE A 214 -7.60 4.06 15.17
N ASP A 215 -6.79 3.47 16.05
CA ASP A 215 -7.19 2.32 16.85
C ASP A 215 -7.65 2.78 18.25
N VAL A 216 -8.65 2.09 18.80
CA VAL A 216 -9.28 2.44 20.09
C VAL A 216 -8.27 2.38 21.24
N ASN A 217 -7.26 1.53 21.15
CA ASN A 217 -6.28 1.30 22.23
C ASN A 217 -5.00 2.13 22.08
N SER A 218 -4.71 2.63 20.88
CA SER A 218 -3.40 3.22 20.55
C SER A 218 -3.48 4.59 19.86
N GLY A 219 -4.68 5.11 19.56
CA GLY A 219 -4.85 6.43 18.99
C GLY A 219 -4.38 6.53 17.53
N MET A 220 -4.06 7.76 17.08
CA MET A 220 -3.50 7.97 15.74
C MET A 220 -2.04 7.50 15.71
N PRO A 221 -1.61 6.72 14.70
CA PRO A 221 -0.23 6.28 14.59
C PRO A 221 0.77 7.47 14.62
N PRO A 222 1.83 7.41 15.46
CA PRO A 222 2.85 8.46 15.60
C PRO A 222 3.42 8.99 14.28
N PHE A 223 3.54 8.08 13.31
CA PHE A 223 4.03 8.34 11.97
C PHE A 223 3.27 9.48 11.25
N PHE A 224 1.94 9.54 11.35
CA PHE A 224 1.17 10.63 10.71
C PHE A 224 1.45 11.99 11.33
N ARG A 225 1.61 12.04 12.66
CA ARG A 225 1.97 13.26 13.38
C ARG A 225 3.37 13.75 13.00
N LEU A 226 4.32 12.82 12.86
CA LEU A 226 5.67 13.11 12.41
C LEU A 226 5.68 13.68 10.98
N HIS A 227 4.98 13.07 10.03
CA HIS A 227 4.91 13.61 8.67
C HIS A 227 4.23 14.98 8.61
N ALA A 228 3.21 15.23 9.42
CA ALA A 228 2.61 16.55 9.51
C ALA A 228 3.61 17.60 10.05
N ALA A 229 4.51 17.20 10.96
CA ALA A 229 5.60 18.05 11.42
C ALA A 229 6.65 18.29 10.34
N LEU A 230 7.04 17.26 9.57
CA LEU A 230 7.97 17.39 8.45
C LEU A 230 7.41 18.31 7.34
N MET A 231 6.10 18.24 7.08
CA MET A 231 5.43 19.18 6.17
C MET A 231 5.49 20.61 6.71
N ALA A 232 5.17 20.82 7.99
CA ALA A 232 5.25 22.13 8.62
C ALA A 232 6.68 22.68 8.63
N GLU A 233 7.69 21.84 8.87
CA GLU A 233 9.11 22.20 8.77
C GLU A 233 9.46 22.73 7.38
N ARG A 234 9.06 22.01 6.32
CA ARG A 234 9.29 22.42 4.93
C ARG A 234 8.60 23.74 4.59
N LEU A 235 7.43 24.00 5.18
CA LEU A 235 6.70 25.26 5.02
C LEU A 235 7.30 26.41 5.85
N GLY A 236 8.37 26.18 6.62
CA GLY A 236 8.99 27.17 7.50
C GLY A 236 8.25 27.38 8.83
N LEU A 237 7.24 26.55 9.13
CA LEU A 237 6.38 26.64 10.32
C LEU A 237 7.00 25.86 11.49
N VAL A 238 8.22 26.24 11.89
CA VAL A 238 9.05 25.50 12.86
C VAL A 238 8.36 25.28 14.21
N ASN A 239 7.69 26.30 14.75
CA ASN A 239 6.97 26.18 16.04
C ASN A 239 5.83 25.16 15.96
N GLU A 240 5.11 25.16 14.85
CA GLU A 240 4.02 24.23 14.59
C GLU A 240 4.54 22.81 14.38
N ALA A 241 5.68 22.66 13.69
CA ALA A 241 6.35 21.39 13.51
C ALA A 241 6.76 20.79 14.86
N LEU A 242 7.40 21.58 15.72
CA LEU A 242 7.78 21.17 17.08
C LEU A 242 6.57 20.79 17.93
N GLN A 243 5.48 21.55 17.84
CA GLN A 243 4.25 21.25 18.57
C GLN A 243 3.68 19.88 18.17
N ARG A 244 3.71 19.54 16.87
CA ARG A 244 3.16 18.27 16.37
C ARG A 244 3.89 17.03 16.87
N VAL A 245 5.20 17.11 17.05
CA VAL A 245 6.01 15.99 17.55
C VAL A 245 6.07 15.90 19.07
N THR A 246 5.52 16.88 19.80
CA THR A 246 5.56 16.90 21.27
C THR A 246 5.01 15.59 21.85
N GLY A 247 5.77 14.95 22.73
CA GLY A 247 5.40 13.69 23.38
C GLY A 247 5.71 12.43 22.57
N LEU A 248 6.00 12.55 21.26
CA LEU A 248 6.38 11.37 20.45
C LEU A 248 7.70 10.77 20.93
N GLU A 249 8.59 11.59 21.50
CA GLU A 249 9.86 11.11 22.06
C GLU A 249 9.70 10.14 23.25
N ALA A 250 8.54 10.14 23.90
CA ALA A 250 8.22 9.25 25.02
C ALA A 250 7.48 7.98 24.60
N ASP A 251 6.93 7.95 23.38
CA ASP A 251 6.20 6.80 22.85
C ASP A 251 7.18 5.68 22.45
N SER A 252 6.70 4.42 22.46
CA SER A 252 7.46 3.31 21.88
C SER A 252 7.37 3.38 20.36
N LEU A 253 8.45 3.78 19.70
CA LEU A 253 8.48 3.99 18.26
C LEU A 253 9.19 2.85 17.52
N PRO A 254 8.70 2.43 16.34
CA PRO A 254 9.51 1.64 15.43
C PRO A 254 10.79 2.38 15.07
N SER A 255 11.91 1.67 14.91
CA SER A 255 13.23 2.30 14.71
C SER A 255 13.28 3.26 13.52
N HIS A 256 12.56 2.99 12.42
CA HIS A 256 12.51 3.90 11.27
C HIS A 256 11.83 5.24 11.62
N VAL A 257 10.69 5.21 12.34
CA VAL A 257 10.00 6.43 12.82
C VAL A 257 10.87 7.19 13.83
N ALA A 258 11.57 6.47 14.71
CA ALA A 258 12.48 7.08 15.67
C ALA A 258 13.66 7.79 14.99
N LEU A 259 14.23 7.19 13.92
CA LEU A 259 15.28 7.80 13.12
C LEU A 259 14.80 9.05 12.39
N ASP A 260 13.61 9.02 11.79
CA ASP A 260 13.03 10.19 11.13
C ASP A 260 12.74 11.33 12.11
N LEU A 261 12.25 10.99 13.32
CA LEU A 261 12.05 11.95 14.41
C LEU A 261 13.39 12.53 14.91
N ALA A 262 14.42 11.70 15.03
CA ALA A 262 15.76 12.15 15.40
C ALA A 262 16.35 13.07 14.32
N ALA A 263 16.18 12.75 13.04
CA ALA A 263 16.61 13.60 11.92
C ALA A 263 15.91 14.97 11.94
N PHE A 264 14.61 14.99 12.24
CA PHE A 264 13.86 16.23 12.47
C PHE A 264 14.46 17.05 13.61
N TYR A 265 14.70 16.45 14.79
CA TYR A 265 15.29 17.18 15.91
C TYR A 265 16.74 17.61 15.69
N ALA A 266 17.52 16.86 14.92
CA ALA A 266 18.88 17.19 14.52
C ALA A 266 18.91 18.47 13.67
N ARG A 267 17.99 18.62 12.70
CA ARG A 267 17.85 19.87 11.91
C ARG A 267 17.53 21.07 12.79
N GLN A 268 16.78 20.86 13.88
CA GLN A 268 16.46 21.88 14.87
C GLN A 268 17.53 22.08 15.97
N GLN A 269 18.71 21.47 15.82
CA GLN A 269 19.83 21.56 16.77
C GLN A 269 19.51 21.06 18.19
N LYS A 270 18.48 20.21 18.35
CA LYS A 270 18.07 19.65 19.65
C LYS A 270 18.78 18.33 19.95
N TRP A 271 20.10 18.38 20.01
CA TRP A 271 20.97 17.20 20.14
C TRP A 271 20.71 16.38 21.40
N ASP A 272 20.32 17.02 22.51
CA ASP A 272 19.96 16.31 23.75
C ASP A 272 18.78 15.34 23.57
N ILE A 273 17.84 15.67 22.66
CA ILE A 273 16.68 14.82 22.34
C ILE A 273 17.11 13.73 21.35
N VAL A 274 17.96 14.06 20.38
CA VAL A 274 18.50 13.11 19.40
C VAL A 274 19.25 11.99 20.10
N ASP A 275 20.18 12.33 20.99
CA ASP A 275 20.99 11.35 21.73
C ASP A 275 20.08 10.44 22.58
N ARG A 276 19.04 11.01 23.23
CA ARG A 276 18.04 10.23 23.96
C ARG A 276 17.29 9.25 23.06
N LEU A 277 16.81 9.69 21.89
CA LEU A 277 16.08 8.82 20.95
C LEU A 277 16.95 7.67 20.47
N ILE A 278 18.22 7.93 20.16
CA ILE A 278 19.20 6.91 19.78
C ILE A 278 19.39 5.89 20.90
N ASP A 279 19.48 6.35 22.15
CA ASP A 279 19.71 5.49 23.31
C ASP A 279 18.49 4.66 23.71
N THR A 280 17.29 5.21 23.60
CA THR A 280 16.08 4.57 24.13
C THR A 280 15.26 3.81 23.09
N GLN A 281 15.28 4.23 21.82
CA GLN A 281 14.41 3.69 20.77
C GLN A 281 15.13 2.75 19.80
N LEU A 282 16.44 2.89 19.64
CA LEU A 282 17.20 2.02 18.73
C LEU A 282 17.70 0.78 19.46
N SER A 283 17.63 -0.36 18.77
CA SER A 283 18.16 -1.61 19.28
C SER A 283 19.70 -1.59 19.27
N ARG A 284 20.32 -2.45 20.10
CA ARG A 284 21.80 -2.52 20.23
C ARG A 284 22.53 -2.94 18.95
N GLN A 285 21.81 -3.35 17.91
CA GLN A 285 22.39 -3.69 16.61
C GLN A 285 22.82 -2.45 15.81
N PHE A 286 22.27 -1.27 16.14
CA PHE A 286 22.67 -0.02 15.52
C PHE A 286 23.97 0.48 16.14
N ASN A 287 24.95 0.84 15.31
CA ASN A 287 26.10 1.60 15.78
C ASN A 287 25.66 3.05 16.04
N GLN A 288 25.43 3.38 17.31
CA GLN A 288 24.95 4.70 17.72
C GLN A 288 25.87 5.85 17.27
N THR A 289 27.19 5.61 17.21
CA THR A 289 28.16 6.64 16.77
C THR A 289 27.97 6.96 15.29
N ASP A 290 27.82 5.92 14.46
CA ASP A 290 27.61 6.08 13.02
C ASP A 290 26.25 6.71 12.74
N VAL A 291 25.20 6.30 13.45
CA VAL A 291 23.86 6.89 13.34
C VAL A 291 23.90 8.38 13.68
N ARG A 292 24.53 8.75 14.80
CA ARG A 292 24.65 10.15 15.20
C ARG A 292 25.42 10.98 14.16
N ALA A 293 26.52 10.45 13.65
CA ALA A 293 27.30 11.12 12.59
C ALA A 293 26.49 11.30 11.29
N ALA A 294 25.70 10.29 10.90
CA ALA A 294 24.82 10.37 9.74
C ALA A 294 23.72 11.43 9.93
N LEU A 295 23.11 11.51 11.13
CA LEU A 295 22.11 12.54 11.44
C LEU A 295 22.71 13.95 11.42
N GLU A 296 23.95 14.13 11.86
CA GLU A 296 24.67 15.41 11.80
C GLU A 296 24.98 15.86 10.37
N GLN A 297 25.34 14.92 9.51
CA GLN A 297 25.52 15.21 8.08
C GLN A 297 24.18 15.55 7.42
N GLY A 298 23.15 14.74 7.67
CA GLY A 298 21.79 14.93 7.13
C GLY A 298 21.05 16.15 7.67
N ALA A 299 21.46 16.70 8.81
CA ALA A 299 20.85 17.89 9.40
C ALA A 299 21.10 19.18 8.61
N ARG A 300 21.98 19.14 7.59
CA ARG A 300 22.40 20.32 6.82
C ARG A 300 21.43 20.69 5.70
N GLU A 301 20.66 19.73 5.23
CA GLU A 301 19.76 19.90 4.09
C GLU A 301 18.37 19.33 4.42
N LEU A 302 17.34 19.96 3.86
CA LEU A 302 15.99 19.40 3.93
C LEU A 302 15.89 18.27 2.89
N PRO A 303 15.35 17.10 3.25
CA PRO A 303 15.10 16.02 2.31
C PRO A 303 14.28 16.48 1.10
N ALA A 304 14.23 15.71 0.02
CA ALA A 304 13.26 15.94 -1.06
C ALA A 304 11.85 15.50 -0.64
N ILE A 305 10.82 15.99 -1.31
CA ILE A 305 9.44 15.54 -1.06
C ILE A 305 9.30 14.05 -1.41
N GLN A 306 9.92 13.61 -2.50
CA GLN A 306 10.00 12.22 -2.93
C GLN A 306 10.57 11.33 -1.83
N GLN A 307 11.64 11.75 -1.15
CA GLN A 307 12.25 11.01 -0.04
C GLN A 307 11.27 10.81 1.12
N HIS A 308 10.50 11.85 1.49
CA HIS A 308 9.46 11.69 2.51
C HIS A 308 8.33 10.76 2.08
N ILE A 309 7.93 10.80 0.81
CA ILE A 309 6.88 9.91 0.29
C ILE A 309 7.39 8.46 0.26
N ALA A 310 8.62 8.22 -0.21
CA ALA A 310 9.23 6.90 -0.24
C ALA A 310 9.37 6.31 1.17
N ALA A 311 9.91 7.07 2.12
CA ALA A 311 9.99 6.67 3.53
C ALA A 311 8.61 6.35 4.11
N ALA A 312 7.60 7.14 3.75
CA ALA A 312 6.24 6.91 4.19
C ALA A 312 5.61 5.63 3.65
N VAL A 313 5.80 5.36 2.36
CA VAL A 313 5.30 4.14 1.73
C VAL A 313 5.94 2.92 2.38
N VAL A 314 7.23 2.96 2.68
CA VAL A 314 7.94 1.90 3.40
C VAL A 314 7.36 1.71 4.80
N ALA A 315 7.23 2.78 5.58
CA ALA A 315 6.68 2.73 6.93
C ALA A 315 5.27 2.12 6.97
N LEU A 316 4.40 2.55 6.05
CA LEU A 316 3.05 2.03 5.92
C LEU A 316 3.02 0.58 5.48
N ALA A 317 3.84 0.19 4.51
CA ALA A 317 3.95 -1.19 4.05
C ALA A 317 4.39 -2.14 5.19
N LEU A 318 5.28 -1.69 6.08
CA LEU A 318 5.70 -2.45 7.26
C LEU A 318 4.65 -2.51 8.37
N SER A 319 3.82 -1.48 8.50
CA SER A 319 2.76 -1.42 9.52
C SER A 319 1.53 -2.26 9.19
N ASP A 320 1.35 -2.59 7.91
CA ASP A 320 0.18 -3.30 7.42
C ASP A 320 0.37 -4.82 7.53
N ASN A 321 -0.05 -5.37 8.67
CA ASN A 321 -0.03 -6.81 8.98
C ASN A 321 -0.90 -7.68 8.04
N LYS A 322 -1.69 -7.09 7.14
CA LYS A 322 -2.58 -7.83 6.22
C LYS A 322 -1.93 -8.12 4.86
N ASN A 323 -0.74 -7.59 4.60
CA ASN A 323 -0.07 -7.72 3.33
C ASN A 323 0.69 -9.05 3.18
N SER A 324 0.51 -9.68 2.03
CA SER A 324 1.40 -10.76 1.58
C SER A 324 2.83 -10.23 1.35
N GLY A 325 3.86 -11.06 1.50
CA GLY A 325 5.24 -10.63 1.22
C GLY A 325 5.43 -10.01 -0.17
N GLN A 326 4.61 -10.40 -1.16
CA GLN A 326 4.64 -9.83 -2.50
C GLN A 326 4.18 -8.36 -2.55
N SER A 327 3.16 -7.96 -1.78
CA SER A 327 2.74 -6.55 -1.72
C SER A 327 3.72 -5.67 -0.95
N LEU A 328 4.41 -6.21 0.07
CA LEU A 328 5.56 -5.54 0.69
C LEU A 328 6.66 -5.29 -0.35
N ALA A 329 7.07 -6.31 -1.10
CA ALA A 329 8.07 -6.20 -2.17
C ALA A 329 7.71 -5.11 -3.19
N ALA A 330 6.45 -5.11 -3.64
CA ALA A 330 5.95 -4.13 -4.61
C ALA A 330 6.09 -2.70 -4.07
N ARG A 331 5.70 -2.46 -2.81
CA ARG A 331 5.80 -1.14 -2.16
C ARG A 331 7.23 -0.72 -1.84
N LEU A 332 8.13 -1.65 -1.55
CA LEU A 332 9.57 -1.37 -1.44
C LEU A 332 10.15 -0.96 -2.80
N ARG A 333 9.76 -1.64 -3.88
CA ARG A 333 10.14 -1.29 -5.26
C ARG A 333 9.53 0.04 -5.71
N PHE A 334 8.29 0.32 -5.33
CA PHE A 334 7.67 1.65 -5.48
C PHE A 334 8.56 2.72 -4.84
N ALA A 335 8.95 2.52 -3.58
CA ALA A 335 9.75 3.50 -2.85
C ALA A 335 11.11 3.71 -3.52
N LEU A 336 11.78 2.64 -3.95
CA LEU A 336 13.06 2.70 -4.66
C LEU A 336 12.95 3.31 -6.07
N PHE A 337 11.78 3.24 -6.71
CA PHE A 337 11.56 3.90 -7.98
C PHE A 337 11.39 5.41 -7.82
N VAL A 338 10.77 5.84 -6.73
CA VAL A 338 10.55 7.26 -6.39
C VAL A 338 11.82 7.90 -5.80
N ASP A 339 12.56 7.16 -4.99
CA ASP A 339 13.81 7.54 -4.32
C ASP A 339 14.82 6.38 -4.42
N ASP A 340 15.67 6.43 -5.44
CA ASP A 340 16.64 5.36 -5.73
C ASP A 340 17.73 5.25 -4.67
N ASP A 341 18.01 6.30 -3.92
CA ASP A 341 18.99 6.29 -2.83
C ASP A 341 18.41 5.84 -1.48
N HIS A 342 17.17 5.34 -1.44
CA HIS A 342 16.53 4.91 -0.20
C HIS A 342 17.14 3.63 0.41
N HIS A 343 18.21 3.78 1.20
CA HIS A 343 18.99 2.68 1.78
C HIS A 343 18.15 1.66 2.57
N PHE A 344 17.21 2.11 3.39
CA PHE A 344 16.39 1.21 4.20
C PHE A 344 15.45 0.33 3.37
N ALA A 345 14.80 0.88 2.33
CA ALA A 345 14.00 0.11 1.38
C ALA A 345 14.86 -0.94 0.65
N ARG A 346 16.08 -0.56 0.24
CA ARG A 346 17.04 -1.45 -0.42
C ARG A 346 17.46 -2.62 0.48
N LEU A 347 17.74 -2.34 1.76
CA LEU A 347 18.05 -3.34 2.78
C LEU A 347 16.89 -4.30 3.01
N LEU A 348 15.68 -3.78 3.20
CA LEU A 348 14.47 -4.58 3.42
C LEU A 348 14.16 -5.47 2.22
N LEU A 349 14.33 -4.94 1.01
CA LEU A 349 14.12 -5.72 -0.21
C LEU A 349 15.15 -6.85 -0.31
N ALA A 350 16.42 -6.59 0.01
CA ALA A 350 17.45 -7.62 0.03
C ALA A 350 17.16 -8.73 1.06
N GLN A 351 16.72 -8.35 2.27
CA GLN A 351 16.30 -9.32 3.29
C GLN A 351 15.12 -10.16 2.79
N GLN A 352 14.13 -9.51 2.20
CA GLN A 352 12.96 -10.19 1.67
C GLN A 352 13.34 -11.19 0.57
N LEU A 353 14.18 -10.79 -0.40
CA LEU A 353 14.65 -11.70 -1.46
C LEU A 353 15.41 -12.89 -0.89
N SER A 354 16.25 -12.67 0.11
CA SER A 354 16.94 -13.75 0.84
C SER A 354 15.96 -14.73 1.50
N ASP A 355 14.88 -14.24 2.11
CA ASP A 355 13.89 -15.09 2.77
C ASP A 355 13.07 -15.93 1.77
N TYR A 356 12.93 -15.45 0.53
CA TYR A 356 12.23 -16.15 -0.56
C TYR A 356 13.15 -16.92 -1.52
N GLY A 357 14.46 -16.98 -1.24
CA GLY A 357 15.43 -17.74 -2.03
C GLY A 357 15.74 -17.17 -3.42
N GLN A 358 15.62 -15.86 -3.59
CA GLN A 358 15.89 -15.12 -4.83
C GLN A 358 17.23 -14.38 -4.82
#